data_AF-A0A074Y0W6-F1
#
_entry.id   AF-A0A074Y0W6-F1
#
_cell.length_a   1.000
_cell.length_b   1.000
_cell.length_c   1.000
_cell.angle_alpha   90.00
_cell.angle_beta   90.00
_cell.angle_gamma   90.00
#
_symmetry.space_group_name_H-M   'P 1'
#
loop_
_entity.id
_entity.type
_entity.pdbx_description
1 polymer ?
#
loop_
_entity_poly.entity_id
_entity_poly.type
_entity_poly.pdbx_seq_one_letter_code
_entity_poly.pdbx_strand_id
1 'polypeptide(L)'
;MQQTSADESFAHLSRLSQKVGVQATLILSRETGAIVRSAGLVSRDDSANSESTLPASNGLTDDRTDGAMPNAEHVAEVVWKFAKAAGDMLQDLSNLPDDDVKLLRLRSKNKEYVIFPDAKFIAVAIHNTPPA
;
A
#
# COMPACT_ATOMS: atom_id res chain seq x y z
N MET A 1 -26.78 4.71 -7.57
CA MET A 1 -26.68 3.40 -6.87
C MET A 1 -25.31 2.75 -7.10
N GLN A 2 -24.19 3.38 -6.71
CA GLN A 2 -22.81 2.88 -6.95
C GLN A 2 -22.00 2.71 -5.65
N GLN A 3 -22.68 2.53 -4.51
CA GLN A 3 -22.08 2.71 -3.18
C GLN A 3 -21.69 1.40 -2.47
N THR A 4 -21.93 0.23 -3.07
CA THR A 4 -21.73 -1.07 -2.40
C THR A 4 -20.27 -1.56 -2.42
N SER A 5 -19.48 -1.27 -3.46
CA SER A 5 -18.10 -1.77 -3.57
C SER A 5 -17.13 -1.12 -2.57
N ALA A 6 -17.35 0.15 -2.25
CA ALA A 6 -16.52 0.89 -1.29
C ALA A 6 -16.75 0.42 0.15
N ASP A 7 -18.01 0.08 0.49
CA ASP A 7 -18.40 -0.40 1.82
C ASP A 7 -17.92 -1.85 2.04
N GLU A 8 -18.01 -2.71 1.03
CA GLU A 8 -17.40 -4.05 1.07
C GLU A 8 -15.88 -3.96 1.26
N SER A 9 -15.21 -3.07 0.51
CA SER A 9 -13.78 -2.81 0.69
C SER A 9 -13.45 -2.37 2.12
N PHE A 10 -14.29 -1.55 2.74
CA PHE A 10 -14.13 -1.10 4.13
C PHE A 10 -14.31 -2.22 5.15
N ALA A 11 -15.32 -3.09 4.96
CA ALA A 11 -15.54 -4.26 5.81
C ALA A 11 -14.37 -5.26 5.68
N HIS A 12 -13.83 -5.46 4.48
CA HIS A 12 -12.67 -6.31 4.23
C HIS A 12 -11.40 -5.76 4.87
N LEU A 13 -11.15 -4.44 4.76
CA LEU A 13 -10.02 -3.78 5.41
C LEU A 13 -10.13 -3.82 6.94
N SER A 14 -11.32 -3.59 7.50
CA SER A 14 -11.53 -3.66 8.95
C SER A 14 -11.23 -5.06 9.49
N ARG A 15 -11.65 -6.11 8.76
CA ARG A 15 -11.33 -7.50 9.10
C ARG A 15 -9.85 -7.84 8.95
N LEU A 16 -9.18 -7.29 7.93
CA LEU A 16 -7.73 -7.44 7.73
C LEU A 16 -6.95 -6.72 8.84
N SER A 17 -7.30 -5.48 9.16
CA SER A 17 -6.65 -4.69 10.21
C SER A 17 -6.83 -5.28 11.61
N GLN A 18 -7.90 -6.03 11.87
CA GLN A 18 -8.16 -6.69 13.15
C GLN A 18 -7.43 -8.04 13.31
N LYS A 19 -6.76 -8.54 12.26
CA LYS A 19 -6.03 -9.81 12.32
C LYS A 19 -4.68 -9.62 13.00
N VAL A 20 -4.40 -10.46 14.01
CA VAL A 20 -3.09 -10.49 14.70
C VAL A 20 -1.97 -10.58 13.68
N GLY A 21 -1.12 -9.54 13.64
CA GLY A 21 0.04 -9.46 12.77
C GLY A 21 -0.05 -8.44 11.63
N VAL A 22 -1.23 -7.90 11.30
CA VAL A 22 -1.39 -6.86 10.26
C VAL A 22 -1.04 -5.50 10.86
N GLN A 23 0.03 -4.87 10.36
CA GLN A 23 0.45 -3.53 10.81
C GLN A 23 -0.23 -2.44 9.99
N ALA A 24 -0.37 -2.66 8.68
CA ALA A 24 -0.93 -1.67 7.78
C ALA A 24 -1.58 -2.32 6.56
N THR A 25 -2.53 -1.60 5.98
CA THR A 25 -3.16 -1.92 4.71
C THR A 25 -3.22 -0.68 3.82
N LEU A 26 -3.04 -0.89 2.53
CA LEU A 26 -3.01 0.16 1.52
C LEU A 26 -3.79 -0.30 0.29
N ILE A 27 -4.63 0.58 -0.25
CA ILE A 27 -5.33 0.36 -1.52
C ILE A 27 -4.89 1.46 -2.48
N LEU A 28 -4.40 1.03 -3.63
CA LEU A 28 -3.91 1.90 -4.69
C LEU A 28 -4.78 1.76 -5.94
N SER A 29 -4.92 2.84 -6.70
CA SER A 29 -5.45 2.78 -8.05
C SER A 29 -4.45 2.05 -8.95
N ARG A 30 -4.93 1.09 -9.75
CA ARG A 30 -4.06 0.36 -10.68
C ARG A 30 -3.48 1.29 -11.76
N GLU A 31 -4.28 2.24 -12.25
CA GLU A 31 -3.90 3.10 -13.38
C GLU A 31 -2.81 4.12 -13.01
N THR A 32 -2.95 4.75 -11.85
CA THR A 32 -2.12 5.89 -11.44
C THR A 32 -1.19 5.58 -10.28
N GLY A 33 -1.40 4.48 -9.56
CA GLY A 33 -0.71 4.21 -8.30
C GLY A 33 -1.14 5.13 -7.15
N ALA A 34 -2.17 5.98 -7.35
CA ALA A 34 -2.65 6.89 -6.32
C ALA A 34 -3.26 6.12 -5.15
N ILE A 35 -3.02 6.60 -3.93
CA ILE A 35 -3.59 6.02 -2.72
C ILE A 35 -5.09 6.31 -2.70
N VAL A 36 -5.89 5.25 -2.83
CA VAL A 36 -7.34 5.30 -2.63
C VAL A 36 -7.66 5.24 -1.15
N ARG A 37 -6.87 4.47 -0.39
CA ARG A 37 -7.01 4.35 1.06
C ARG A 37 -5.75 3.81 1.73
N SER A 38 -5.44 4.33 2.90
CA SER A 38 -4.41 3.84 3.81
C SER A 38 -5.02 3.60 5.19
N ALA A 39 -4.58 2.54 5.88
CA ALA A 39 -4.92 2.29 7.27
C ALA A 39 -3.69 1.69 7.98
N GLY A 40 -3.36 2.23 9.15
CA GLY A 40 -2.13 1.86 9.87
C GLY A 40 -0.84 2.42 9.24
N LEU A 41 -0.93 3.32 8.27
CA LEU A 41 0.21 4.11 7.76
C LEU A 41 -0.09 5.59 8.03
N VAL A 42 0.93 6.36 8.41
CA VAL A 42 0.79 7.81 8.60
C VAL A 42 0.64 8.44 7.22
N SER A 43 -0.56 8.90 6.89
CA SER A 43 -0.81 9.73 5.71
C SER A 43 -0.68 11.20 6.10
N ARG A 44 -0.06 12.00 5.24
CA ARG A 44 0.20 13.44 5.48
C ARG A 44 -1.08 14.26 5.75
N ASP A 45 -2.24 13.76 5.37
CA ASP A 45 -3.56 14.38 5.61
C ASP A 45 -4.05 14.29 7.07
N ASP A 46 -3.51 13.38 7.90
CA ASP A 46 -3.88 13.31 9.34
C ASP A 46 -3.12 14.36 10.17
N SER A 47 -2.06 14.94 9.62
CA SER A 47 -1.22 15.94 10.28
C SER A 47 -1.78 17.37 10.21
N ALA A 48 -2.91 17.59 9.51
CA ALA A 48 -3.39 18.92 9.18
C ALA A 48 -4.40 19.54 10.18
N ASN A 49 -4.69 18.88 11.31
CA ASN A 49 -5.58 19.45 12.34
C ASN A 49 -5.01 19.48 13.76
N SER A 50 -3.72 19.83 13.88
CA SER A 50 -3.20 20.41 15.12
C SER A 50 -2.84 21.86 14.84
N GLU A 51 -3.81 22.72 15.15
CA GLU A 51 -3.65 24.16 15.33
C GLU A 51 -2.35 24.46 16.08
N SER A 52 -1.34 24.94 15.36
CA SER A 52 -0.20 25.62 15.95
C SER A 52 0.24 26.72 14.99
N THR A 53 -0.27 27.90 15.28
CA THR A 53 0.12 29.18 14.71
C THR A 53 1.63 29.39 14.82
N LEU A 54 2.41 29.30 13.72
CA LEU A 54 3.63 30.08 13.47
C LEU A 54 4.01 30.02 11.96
N PRO A 55 4.58 31.09 11.36
CA PRO A 55 4.82 31.16 9.93
C PRO A 55 6.20 30.63 9.49
N ALA A 56 6.20 30.05 8.28
CA ALA A 56 7.27 29.89 7.30
C ALA A 56 8.69 29.49 7.76
N SER A 57 9.13 28.30 7.32
CA SER A 57 10.50 28.17 6.80
C SER A 57 10.58 27.11 5.70
N ASN A 58 11.08 27.56 4.55
CA ASN A 58 11.42 26.80 3.37
C ASN A 58 12.72 26.00 3.66
N GLY A 59 12.65 24.68 3.81
CA GLY A 59 13.84 23.85 4.00
C GLY A 59 13.55 22.36 4.21
N LEU A 60 14.07 21.56 3.27
CA LEU A 60 14.43 20.14 3.33
C LEU A 60 13.88 19.30 4.51
N THR A 61 13.17 18.22 4.19
CA THR A 61 13.15 17.03 5.05
C THR A 61 13.77 15.86 4.30
N ASP A 62 15.07 15.67 4.55
CA ASP A 62 15.81 14.42 4.36
C ASP A 62 15.00 13.29 5.01
N ASP A 63 14.52 12.38 4.18
CA ASP A 63 13.76 11.18 4.54
C ASP A 63 14.75 10.17 5.16
N ARG A 64 15.11 10.40 6.42
CA ARG A 64 15.83 9.44 7.25
C ARG A 64 15.12 9.28 8.58
N THR A 65 14.03 8.52 8.55
CA THR A 65 13.37 8.07 9.79
C THR A 65 13.55 6.56 9.90
N ASP A 66 14.73 6.16 10.37
CA ASP A 66 15.04 4.80 10.83
C ASP A 66 14.01 4.38 11.89
N GLY A 67 13.14 3.43 11.54
CA GLY A 67 12.19 2.80 12.46
C GLY A 67 10.76 3.34 12.44
N ALA A 68 10.47 4.44 11.75
CA ALA A 68 9.09 4.86 11.49
C ALA A 68 8.51 4.05 10.33
N MET A 69 7.20 3.74 10.38
CA MET A 69 6.55 3.09 9.25
C MET A 69 6.79 3.91 7.97
N PRO A 70 7.17 3.27 6.85
CA PRO A 70 7.48 3.98 5.62
C PRO A 70 6.27 4.81 5.18
N ASN A 71 6.51 6.06 4.76
CA ASN A 71 5.46 6.97 4.32
C ASN A 71 4.52 6.28 3.31
N ALA A 72 3.21 6.40 3.50
CA ALA A 72 2.21 5.70 2.69
C ALA A 72 2.42 5.97 1.19
N GLU A 73 2.80 7.20 0.86
CA GLU A 73 3.05 7.69 -0.50
C GLU A 73 4.27 6.99 -1.12
N HIS A 74 5.35 6.84 -0.35
CA HIS A 74 6.55 6.17 -0.83
C HIS A 74 6.30 4.67 -1.04
N VAL A 75 5.59 4.02 -0.11
CA VAL A 75 5.19 2.61 -0.24
C VAL A 75 4.30 2.42 -1.47
N ALA A 76 3.33 3.31 -1.68
CA ALA A 76 2.43 3.26 -2.82
C ALA A 76 3.20 3.27 -4.15
N GLU A 77 4.11 4.23 -4.31
CA GLU A 77 4.89 4.38 -5.53
C GLU A 77 5.76 3.15 -5.80
N VAL A 78 6.48 2.66 -4.80
CA VAL A 78 7.39 1.52 -4.95
C VAL A 78 6.62 0.24 -5.25
N VAL A 79 5.52 -0.02 -4.53
CA VAL A 79 4.69 -1.21 -4.73
C VAL A 79 4.01 -1.19 -6.11
N TRP A 80 3.52 -0.03 -6.56
CA TRP A 80 2.93 0.10 -7.89
C TRP A 80 3.95 -0.18 -9.00
N LYS A 81 5.14 0.41 -8.91
CA LYS A 81 6.24 0.15 -9.88
C LYS A 81 6.61 -1.32 -9.90
N PHE A 82 6.72 -1.95 -8.73
CA PHE A 82 7.05 -3.36 -8.62
C PHE A 82 5.97 -4.27 -9.21
N ALA A 83 4.69 -4.01 -8.89
CA ALA A 83 3.58 -4.78 -9.44
C ALA A 83 3.50 -4.65 -10.97
N LYS A 84 3.77 -3.47 -11.52
CA LYS A 84 3.85 -3.24 -12.96
C LYS A 84 5.00 -4.05 -13.58
N ALA A 85 6.21 -3.94 -13.03
CA ALA A 85 7.38 -4.67 -13.53
C ALA A 85 7.20 -6.19 -13.46
N ALA A 86 6.52 -6.70 -12.42
CA ALA A 86 6.17 -8.12 -12.31
C ALA A 86 5.15 -8.54 -13.38
N GLY A 87 4.20 -7.67 -13.74
CA GLY A 87 3.27 -7.89 -14.84
C GLY A 87 3.98 -7.95 -16.20
N ASP A 88 4.88 -7.00 -16.46
CA ASP A 88 5.68 -6.98 -17.70
C ASP A 88 6.56 -8.25 -17.80
N MET A 89 7.20 -8.66 -16.69
CA MET A 89 7.99 -9.89 -16.63
C MET A 89 7.13 -11.14 -16.85
N LEU A 90 5.91 -11.18 -16.29
CA LEU A 90 4.98 -12.28 -16.53
C LEU A 90 4.65 -12.35 -18.02
N GLN A 91 4.29 -11.23 -18.64
CA GLN A 91 3.97 -11.17 -20.07
C GLN A 91 5.11 -11.66 -20.97
N ASP A 92 6.36 -11.35 -20.62
CA ASP A 92 7.53 -11.85 -21.36
C ASP A 92 7.74 -13.37 -21.22
N LEU A 93 7.36 -13.94 -20.07
CA LEU A 93 7.52 -15.37 -19.78
C LEU A 93 6.29 -16.20 -20.19
N SER A 94 5.10 -15.61 -20.12
CA SER A 94 3.82 -16.23 -20.40
C SER A 94 3.43 -15.96 -21.85
N ASN A 95 3.52 -16.98 -22.70
CA ASN A 95 2.96 -16.92 -24.06
C ASN A 95 1.43 -17.16 -24.09
N LEU A 96 0.76 -17.02 -22.94
CA LEU A 96 -0.68 -17.21 -22.80
C LEU A 96 -1.38 -15.84 -22.87
N PRO A 97 -2.40 -15.69 -23.72
CA PRO A 97 -3.27 -14.51 -23.64
C PRO A 97 -4.06 -14.56 -22.32
N ASP A 98 -4.17 -13.42 -21.64
CA ASP A 98 -4.90 -13.25 -20.36
C ASP A 98 -4.18 -13.76 -19.09
N ASP A 99 -2.87 -14.01 -19.14
CA ASP A 99 -2.09 -14.34 -17.93
C ASP A 99 -1.69 -13.06 -17.18
N ASP A 100 -2.45 -12.75 -16.12
CA ASP A 100 -2.22 -11.61 -15.23
C ASP A 100 -1.67 -12.08 -13.88
N VAL A 101 -0.81 -11.27 -13.28
CA VAL A 101 -0.34 -11.48 -11.90
C VAL A 101 -1.54 -11.45 -10.95
N LYS A 102 -1.77 -12.55 -10.22
CA LYS A 102 -2.86 -12.65 -9.23
C LYS A 102 -2.42 -12.38 -7.80
N LEU A 103 -1.16 -12.63 -7.48
CA LEU A 103 -0.63 -12.50 -6.12
C LEU A 103 0.88 -12.31 -6.14
N LEU A 104 1.38 -11.29 -5.45
CA LEU A 104 2.79 -11.13 -5.14
C LEU A 104 2.97 -11.11 -3.63
N ARG A 105 3.98 -11.82 -3.14
CA ARG A 105 4.29 -11.89 -1.72
C ARG A 105 5.79 -11.69 -1.54
N LEU A 106 6.14 -10.65 -0.79
CA LEU A 106 7.51 -10.32 -0.46
C LEU A 106 7.72 -10.47 1.04
N ARG A 107 8.50 -11.46 1.46
CA ARG A 107 8.84 -11.68 2.86
C ARG A 107 10.27 -11.19 3.13
N SER A 108 10.38 -10.31 4.11
CA SER A 108 11.63 -9.86 4.74
C SER A 108 11.81 -10.55 6.10
N LYS A 109 12.90 -10.22 6.81
CA LYS A 109 13.22 -10.81 8.12
C LYS A 109 12.13 -10.57 9.18
N ASN A 110 11.53 -9.39 9.16
CA ASN A 110 10.55 -8.92 10.15
C ASN A 110 9.20 -8.55 9.54
N LYS A 111 9.10 -8.43 8.22
CA LYS A 111 7.91 -7.93 7.53
C LYS A 111 7.55 -8.81 6.36
N GLU A 112 6.28 -8.79 6.01
CA GLU A 112 5.76 -9.43 4.82
C GLU A 112 4.77 -8.52 4.13
N TYR A 113 4.99 -8.29 2.84
CA TYR A 113 4.12 -7.51 1.97
C TYR A 113 3.34 -8.49 1.10
N VAL A 114 2.02 -8.44 1.19
CA VAL A 114 1.12 -9.23 0.37
C VAL A 114 0.40 -8.27 -0.57
N ILE A 115 0.64 -8.41 -1.86
CA ILE A 115 0.17 -7.49 -2.90
C ILE A 115 -0.78 -8.27 -3.82
N PHE A 116 -1.99 -7.74 -3.96
CA PHE A 116 -3.06 -8.27 -4.79
C PHE A 116 -3.38 -7.27 -5.88
N PRO A 117 -2.79 -7.41 -7.07
CA PRO A 117 -3.22 -6.65 -8.24
C PRO A 117 -4.55 -7.22 -8.75
N ASP A 118 -5.59 -6.38 -8.74
CA ASP A 118 -6.90 -6.65 -9.34
C ASP A 118 -7.11 -5.74 -10.57
N ALA A 119 -8.21 -5.90 -11.30
CA ALA A 119 -8.50 -5.18 -12.53
C ALA A 119 -8.51 -3.65 -12.37
N LYS A 120 -8.94 -3.16 -11.19
CA LYS A 120 -9.14 -1.72 -10.91
C LYS A 120 -8.24 -1.18 -9.81
N PHE A 121 -7.82 -2.02 -8.87
CA PHE A 121 -7.07 -1.60 -7.69
C PHE A 121 -5.95 -2.58 -7.38
N ILE A 122 -4.95 -2.09 -6.64
CA ILE A 122 -3.89 -2.91 -6.07
C ILE A 122 -4.05 -2.84 -4.55
N ALA A 123 -4.40 -3.96 -3.93
CA ALA A 123 -4.48 -4.06 -2.48
C ALA A 123 -3.16 -4.57 -1.91
N VAL A 124 -2.69 -3.94 -0.83
CA VAL A 124 -1.44 -4.26 -0.16
C VAL A 124 -1.70 -4.45 1.32
N ALA A 125 -1.24 -5.56 1.86
CA ALA A 125 -1.25 -5.83 3.30
C ALA A 125 0.19 -6.00 3.80
N ILE A 126 0.51 -5.34 4.91
CA ILE A 126 1.83 -5.39 5.54
C ILE A 126 1.69 -6.13 6.86
N HIS A 127 2.35 -7.28 6.97
CA HIS A 127 2.34 -8.13 8.16
C HIS A 127 3.69 -8.08 8.88
N ASN A 128 3.69 -8.21 10.19
CA ASN A 128 4.90 -8.62 10.93
C ASN A 128 5.05 -10.14 10.80
N THR A 129 6.24 -10.58 10.40
CA THR A 129 6.58 -12.00 10.45
C THR A 129 7.37 -12.26 11.73
N PRO A 130 6.96 -13.22 12.57
CA PRO A 130 7.78 -13.64 13.71
C PRO A 130 9.18 -14.04 13.21
N PRO A 131 10.25 -13.69 13.94
CA PRO A 131 11.57 -14.22 13.64
C PRO A 131 11.52 -15.75 13.71
N ALA A 132 11.97 -16.39 12.64
CA ALA A 132 12.08 -17.83 12.54
C ALA A 132 13.27 -18.35 13.35
#